data_AF-A0A9N9PAC7-F1
#
_entry.id   AF-A0A9N9PAC7-F1
#
_cell.length_a   1.000
_cell.length_b   1.000
_cell.length_c   1.000
_cell.angle_alpha   90.00
_cell.angle_beta   90.00
_cell.angle_gamma   90.00
#
_symmetry.space_group_name_H-M   'P 1'
#
loop_
_entity.id
_entity.type
_entity.pdbx_description
1 polymer ?
#
loop_
_entity_poly.entity_id
_entity_poly.type
_entity_poly.pdbx_seq_one_letter_code
_entity_poly.pdbx_strand_id
1 'polypeptide(L)'
;MSNRFVTKFARIESESAVKLGKRFERLGVRELPRSNEQIDRLTWVQRMSNAFDKEKNRETREKLVKEYNTPYWKDLIELRKFGEKLWEAAPGLVNAKEHVKTFVEPFLKDFSGHAKIQILKVTIETNFVKSLIIKLFVIPSLRRSIPEPLHRNYIFTFNKDTTLFEALGMNNLYRGYTFLVDSNCKIRWSAHGRATSNELETMLKLIKILDNEKHSNV
;
A
#
# COMPACT_ATOMS: atom_id res chain seq x y z
N MET A 1 -24.41 -23.05 39.43
CA MET A 1 -23.52 -22.57 40.52
C MET A 1 -22.54 -21.54 39.93
N SER A 2 -22.27 -20.49 40.72
CA SER A 2 -21.87 -19.13 40.34
C SER A 2 -20.66 -18.93 39.41
N ASN A 3 -20.84 -17.95 38.50
CA ASN A 3 -19.98 -17.31 37.49
C ASN A 3 -18.58 -16.78 37.96
N ARG A 4 -18.14 -17.13 39.18
CA ARG A 4 -16.85 -16.71 39.76
C ARG A 4 -15.68 -17.62 39.41
N PHE A 5 -15.94 -18.90 39.11
CA PHE A 5 -14.86 -19.84 38.78
C PHE A 5 -14.35 -19.67 37.34
N VAL A 6 -15.25 -19.43 36.39
CA VAL A 6 -14.89 -19.22 34.97
C VAL A 6 -14.10 -17.91 34.78
N THR A 7 -14.51 -16.86 35.48
CA THR A 7 -13.81 -15.55 35.46
C THR A 7 -12.46 -15.60 36.18
N LYS A 8 -12.30 -16.44 37.21
CA LYS A 8 -11.02 -16.61 37.92
C LYS A 8 -10.03 -17.47 37.12
N PHE A 9 -10.49 -18.50 36.42
CA PHE A 9 -9.65 -19.31 35.51
C PHE A 9 -9.16 -18.51 34.30
N ALA A 10 -10.03 -17.73 33.64
CA ALA A 10 -9.64 -16.88 32.51
C ALA A 10 -8.58 -15.82 32.87
N ARG A 11 -8.61 -15.32 34.12
CA ARG A 11 -7.61 -14.35 34.61
C ARG A 11 -6.24 -15.00 34.87
N ILE A 12 -6.22 -16.23 35.40
CA ILE A 12 -5.00 -16.99 35.68
C ILE A 12 -4.26 -17.38 34.40
N GLU A 13 -4.97 -17.75 33.32
CA GLU A 13 -4.35 -18.07 32.03
C GLU A 13 -3.82 -16.82 31.29
N SER A 14 -4.47 -15.67 31.45
CA SER A 14 -3.96 -14.41 30.87
C SER A 14 -2.63 -13.96 31.49
N GLU A 15 -2.37 -14.27 32.78
CA GLU A 15 -1.13 -13.95 33.48
C GLU A 15 -0.03 -15.00 33.26
N SER A 16 -0.38 -16.27 33.10
CA SER A 16 0.58 -17.36 32.83
C SER A 16 1.02 -17.44 31.36
N ALA A 17 0.23 -16.89 30.43
CA ALA A 17 0.67 -16.65 29.05
C ALA A 17 1.79 -15.59 28.92
N VAL A 18 2.02 -14.78 29.96
CA VAL A 18 3.06 -13.71 29.95
C VAL A 18 4.47 -14.26 30.28
N LYS A 19 4.63 -15.53 30.68
CA LYS A 19 5.91 -16.05 31.22
C LYS A 19 6.41 -17.39 30.68
N LEU A 20 6.10 -17.74 29.43
CA LEU A 20 6.82 -18.81 28.72
C LEU A 20 7.96 -18.19 27.90
N GLY A 21 9.11 -18.05 28.55
CA GLY A 21 10.37 -17.67 27.92
C GLY A 21 10.78 -18.64 26.81
N LYS A 22 11.23 -18.04 25.70
CA LYS A 22 12.07 -18.60 24.63
C LYS A 22 11.73 -20.04 24.18
N ARG A 23 10.81 -20.16 23.22
CA ARG A 23 10.71 -21.36 22.38
C ARG A 23 11.21 -21.04 20.96
N PHE A 24 12.44 -21.47 20.69
CA PHE A 24 13.07 -21.66 19.39
C PHE A 24 12.88 -20.53 18.35
N GLU A 25 13.83 -19.59 18.33
CA GLU A 25 14.21 -18.88 17.10
C GLU A 25 14.80 -19.91 16.13
N ARG A 26 14.21 -20.13 14.96
CA ARG A 26 14.86 -20.91 13.90
C ARG A 26 14.76 -20.13 12.59
N LEU A 27 15.95 -19.89 12.00
CA LEU A 27 16.25 -19.14 10.77
C LEU A 27 16.28 -17.59 10.87
N GLY A 28 16.97 -17.04 11.87
CA GLY A 28 17.58 -15.70 11.79
C GLY A 28 16.65 -14.46 11.79
N VAL A 29 15.36 -14.59 12.05
CA VAL A 29 14.41 -13.46 12.16
C VAL A 29 13.99 -13.26 13.62
N ARG A 30 14.00 -12.00 14.09
CA ARG A 30 13.92 -11.63 15.52
C ARG A 30 12.49 -11.53 16.10
N GLU A 31 11.47 -11.45 15.26
CA GLU A 31 10.06 -11.38 15.69
C GLU A 31 9.25 -12.55 15.12
N LEU A 32 8.27 -13.01 15.89
CA LEU A 32 7.34 -14.06 15.47
C LEU A 32 6.53 -13.59 14.25
N PRO A 33 6.35 -14.41 13.20
CA PRO A 33 5.43 -14.07 12.13
C PRO A 33 4.02 -13.98 12.71
N ARG A 34 3.40 -12.80 12.61
CA ARG A 34 1.97 -12.65 12.83
C ARG A 34 1.27 -13.01 11.51
N SER A 35 0.38 -13.99 11.53
CA SER A 35 -0.42 -14.29 10.35
C SER A 35 -1.26 -13.05 9.99
N ASN A 36 -1.27 -12.72 8.70
CA ASN A 36 -2.05 -11.63 8.13
C ASN A 36 -3.56 -11.97 8.02
N GLU A 37 -4.02 -12.99 8.73
CA GLU A 37 -5.43 -13.30 8.80
C GLU A 37 -6.11 -12.24 9.67
N GLN A 38 -7.19 -11.66 9.14
CA GLN A 38 -8.09 -10.79 9.91
C GLN A 38 -8.26 -11.36 11.32
N ILE A 39 -7.96 -10.57 12.35
CA ILE A 39 -8.26 -10.91 13.75
C ILE A 39 -9.69 -11.43 13.77
N ASP A 40 -9.87 -12.73 14.01
CA ASP A 40 -11.18 -13.35 14.01
C ASP A 40 -12.05 -12.66 15.07
N ARG A 41 -12.96 -11.79 14.62
CA ARG A 41 -13.82 -10.98 15.48
C ARG A 41 -15.06 -11.74 15.96
N LEU A 42 -15.16 -13.04 15.69
CA LEU A 42 -16.25 -13.86 16.18
C LEU A 42 -16.17 -13.97 17.71
N THR A 43 -17.22 -13.51 18.37
CA THR A 43 -17.37 -13.70 19.82
C THR A 43 -17.51 -15.18 20.17
N TRP A 44 -17.20 -15.56 21.40
CA TRP A 44 -17.23 -16.96 21.85
C TRP A 44 -18.62 -17.62 21.63
N VAL A 45 -19.71 -16.87 21.83
CA VAL A 45 -21.08 -17.34 21.56
C VAL A 45 -21.30 -17.62 20.07
N GLN A 46 -20.83 -16.74 19.19
CA GLN A 46 -20.93 -16.94 17.75
C GLN A 46 -20.09 -18.13 17.28
N ARG A 47 -18.89 -18.32 17.85
CA ARG A 47 -18.04 -19.49 17.58
C ARG A 47 -18.74 -20.78 17.96
N MET A 48 -19.39 -20.80 19.12
CA MET A 48 -20.19 -21.96 19.53
C MET A 48 -21.37 -22.19 18.59
N SER A 49 -22.13 -21.15 18.21
CA SER A 49 -23.25 -21.31 17.27
C SER A 49 -22.82 -21.81 15.89
N ASN A 50 -21.70 -21.29 15.36
CA ASN A 50 -21.14 -21.72 14.08
C ASN A 50 -20.58 -23.15 14.16
N ALA A 51 -20.04 -23.56 15.32
CA ALA A 51 -19.56 -24.91 15.54
C ALA A 51 -20.71 -25.95 15.48
N PHE A 52 -21.94 -25.56 15.79
CA PHE A 52 -23.13 -26.43 15.69
C PHE A 52 -23.85 -26.34 14.34
N ASP A 53 -23.50 -25.39 13.47
CA ASP A 53 -24.11 -25.21 12.15
C ASP A 53 -23.44 -26.11 11.09
N LYS A 54 -24.21 -27.04 10.52
CA LYS A 54 -23.67 -28.13 9.69
C LYS A 54 -23.16 -27.65 8.33
N GLU A 55 -23.80 -26.65 7.74
CA GLU A 55 -23.45 -26.14 6.41
C GLU A 55 -22.18 -25.30 6.44
N LYS A 56 -22.03 -24.38 7.40
CA LYS A 56 -20.80 -23.57 7.57
C LYS A 56 -19.58 -24.43 7.87
N ASN A 57 -19.78 -25.50 8.64
CA ASN A 57 -18.73 -26.48 8.92
C ASN A 57 -18.33 -27.25 7.65
N ARG A 58 -19.24 -27.43 6.69
CA ARG A 58 -18.93 -28.07 5.41
C ARG A 58 -18.14 -27.14 4.49
N GLU A 59 -18.55 -25.88 4.36
CA GLU A 59 -17.82 -24.88 3.55
C GLU A 59 -16.41 -24.63 4.08
N THR A 60 -16.26 -24.52 5.41
CA THR A 60 -14.95 -24.38 6.06
C THR A 60 -14.08 -25.59 5.75
N ARG A 61 -14.63 -26.81 5.81
CA ARG A 61 -13.92 -28.04 5.41
C ARG A 61 -13.53 -28.02 3.93
N GLU A 62 -14.40 -27.60 3.02
CA GLU A 62 -14.07 -27.51 1.59
C GLU A 62 -12.91 -26.54 1.32
N LYS A 63 -12.89 -25.39 2.02
CA LYS A 63 -11.78 -24.43 1.94
C LYS A 63 -10.48 -25.00 2.51
N LEU A 64 -10.54 -25.65 3.67
CA LEU A 64 -9.39 -26.28 4.32
C LEU A 64 -8.84 -27.44 3.48
N VAL A 65 -9.71 -28.22 2.82
CA VAL A 65 -9.32 -29.29 1.89
C VAL A 65 -8.67 -28.70 0.65
N LYS A 66 -9.18 -27.58 0.12
CA LYS A 66 -8.57 -26.89 -1.03
C LYS A 66 -7.19 -26.33 -0.69
N GLU A 67 -7.02 -25.77 0.51
CA GLU A 67 -5.75 -25.30 1.04
C GLU A 67 -4.78 -26.45 1.29
N TYR A 68 -5.27 -27.56 1.88
CA TYR A 68 -4.51 -28.79 2.08
C TYR A 68 -4.07 -29.44 0.77
N ASN A 69 -4.93 -29.40 -0.26
CA ASN A 69 -4.63 -29.91 -1.60
C ASN A 69 -3.76 -28.95 -2.42
N THR A 70 -3.32 -27.81 -1.87
CA THR A 70 -2.27 -27.05 -2.53
C THR A 70 -0.99 -27.89 -2.57
N PRO A 71 -0.30 -27.98 -3.71
CA PRO A 71 0.86 -28.84 -3.82
C PRO A 71 1.95 -28.37 -2.86
N TYR A 72 2.63 -29.32 -2.21
CA TYR A 72 3.76 -29.08 -1.29
C TYR A 72 4.83 -28.11 -1.84
N TRP A 73 4.97 -28.06 -3.17
CA TRP A 73 5.92 -27.21 -3.88
C TRP A 73 5.36 -25.83 -4.24
N LYS A 74 4.18 -25.43 -3.77
CA LYS A 74 3.57 -24.13 -4.08
C LYS A 74 4.50 -22.98 -3.69
N ASP A 75 5.04 -23.03 -2.48
CA ASP A 75 5.98 -22.02 -1.98
C ASP A 75 7.26 -22.00 -2.83
N LEU A 76 7.70 -23.14 -3.36
CA LEU A 76 8.90 -23.23 -4.21
C LEU A 76 8.63 -22.78 -5.66
N ILE A 77 7.41 -22.98 -6.16
CA ILE A 77 6.96 -22.39 -7.43
C ILE A 77 6.87 -20.87 -7.30
N GLU A 78 6.40 -20.38 -6.15
CA GLU A 78 6.32 -18.95 -5.83
C GLU A 78 7.74 -18.37 -5.63
N LEU A 79 8.64 -19.02 -4.90
CA LEU A 79 10.05 -18.63 -4.74
C LEU A 79 10.81 -18.66 -6.08
N ARG A 80 10.53 -19.63 -6.96
CA ARG A 80 11.11 -19.64 -8.31
C ARG A 80 10.65 -18.45 -9.16
N LYS A 81 9.41 -17.98 -8.93
CA LYS A 81 8.83 -16.85 -9.66
C LYS A 81 9.24 -15.49 -9.06
N PHE A 82 9.36 -15.39 -7.74
CA PHE A 82 9.55 -14.13 -7.01
C PHE A 82 10.93 -13.99 -6.33
N GLY A 83 11.75 -15.03 -6.30
CA GLY A 83 13.09 -15.05 -5.69
C GLY A 83 13.09 -15.50 -4.21
N GLU A 84 14.22 -15.32 -3.51
CA GLU A 84 14.48 -15.77 -2.14
C GLU A 84 13.55 -15.16 -1.06
N LYS A 85 12.78 -14.12 -1.40
CA LYS A 85 11.83 -13.45 -0.52
C LYS A 85 10.52 -13.16 -1.24
N LEU A 86 9.41 -13.69 -0.73
CA LEU A 86 8.07 -13.47 -1.27
C LEU A 86 7.53 -12.05 -1.00
N TRP A 87 8.07 -11.37 0.01
CA TRP A 87 7.89 -9.94 0.23
C TRP A 87 9.20 -9.29 0.63
N GLU A 88 9.37 -8.00 0.32
CA GLU A 88 10.36 -7.13 0.96
C GLU A 88 9.64 -5.94 1.57
N ALA A 89 9.60 -5.87 2.91
CA ALA A 89 9.17 -4.66 3.58
C ALA A 89 10.26 -3.60 3.43
N ALA A 90 9.87 -2.36 3.14
CA ALA A 90 10.84 -1.28 3.13
C ALA A 90 11.48 -1.15 4.54
N PRO A 91 12.82 -1.04 4.64
CA PRO A 91 13.55 -1.12 5.91
C PRO A 91 13.31 0.06 6.86
N GLY A 92 12.41 0.99 6.54
CA GLY A 92 12.08 2.15 7.38
C GLY A 92 10.79 2.84 6.94
N LEU A 93 10.41 3.89 7.68
CA LEU A 93 9.33 4.79 7.29
C LEU A 93 9.72 5.47 5.98
N VAL A 94 9.13 5.02 4.88
CA VAL A 94 9.49 5.59 3.58
C VAL A 94 8.71 6.85 3.32
N ASN A 95 9.43 7.91 2.98
CA ASN A 95 8.85 9.21 2.70
C ASN A 95 8.18 9.18 1.31
N ALA A 96 6.91 9.58 1.23
CA ALA A 96 6.19 9.72 -0.05
C ALA A 96 6.97 10.56 -1.07
N LYS A 97 7.73 11.56 -0.61
CA LYS A 97 8.56 12.40 -1.50
C LYS A 97 9.69 11.61 -2.16
N GLU A 98 10.31 10.69 -1.44
CA GLU A 98 11.40 9.85 -1.96
C GLU A 98 10.90 8.84 -2.99
N HIS A 99 9.72 8.27 -2.73
CA HIS A 99 9.02 7.40 -3.68
C HIS A 99 8.75 8.11 -5.01
N VAL A 100 8.10 9.28 -4.95
CA VAL A 100 7.79 10.05 -6.16
C VAL A 100 9.06 10.45 -6.89
N LYS A 101 10.14 10.80 -6.16
CA LYS A 101 11.43 11.14 -6.75
C LYS A 101 11.98 10.02 -7.65
N THR A 102 11.82 8.75 -7.26
CA THR A 102 12.29 7.61 -8.06
C THR A 102 11.60 7.47 -9.44
N PHE A 103 10.36 7.95 -9.59
CA PHE A 103 9.68 7.99 -10.89
C PHE A 103 9.98 9.27 -11.68
N VAL A 104 10.07 10.40 -10.98
CA VAL A 104 10.24 11.73 -11.59
C VAL A 104 11.63 11.92 -12.19
N GLU A 105 12.69 11.44 -11.54
CA GLU A 105 14.06 11.63 -12.05
C GLU A 105 14.30 10.96 -13.42
N PRO A 106 13.98 9.68 -13.62
CA PRO A 106 14.11 9.04 -14.94
C PRO A 106 13.22 9.70 -15.99
N PHE A 107 11.99 10.10 -15.60
CA PHE A 107 11.09 10.81 -16.49
C PHE A 107 11.68 12.15 -16.98
N LEU A 108 12.23 12.96 -16.07
CA LEU A 108 12.82 14.24 -16.42
C LEU A 108 14.05 14.08 -17.31
N LYS A 109 14.83 13.02 -17.11
CA LYS A 109 15.98 12.71 -17.96
C LYS A 109 15.56 12.46 -19.41
N ASP A 110 14.50 11.68 -19.63
CA ASP A 110 14.10 11.23 -20.96
C ASP A 110 13.17 12.22 -21.69
N PHE A 111 12.38 13.01 -20.95
CA PHE A 111 11.31 13.85 -21.50
C PHE A 111 11.45 15.34 -21.18
N SER A 112 12.60 15.79 -20.66
CA SER A 112 12.84 17.22 -20.47
C SER A 112 12.83 17.95 -21.82
N GLY A 113 11.88 18.89 -21.99
CA GLY A 113 11.76 19.72 -23.20
C GLY A 113 10.62 19.35 -24.14
N HIS A 114 9.88 18.25 -23.89
CA HIS A 114 8.68 17.96 -24.67
C HIS A 114 7.53 18.90 -24.26
N ALA A 115 7.18 19.84 -25.13
CA ALA A 115 6.15 20.86 -24.85
C ALA A 115 4.75 20.30 -24.53
N LYS A 116 4.46 19.07 -24.97
CA LYS A 116 3.14 18.42 -24.82
C LYS A 116 3.02 17.54 -23.58
N ILE A 117 4.13 17.23 -22.90
CA ILE A 117 4.16 16.35 -21.75
C ILE A 117 4.36 17.19 -20.49
N GLN A 118 3.45 17.04 -19.53
CA GLN A 118 3.49 17.79 -18.28
C GLN A 118 3.59 16.84 -17.08
N ILE A 119 4.37 17.27 -16.09
CA ILE A 119 4.37 16.65 -14.76
C ILE A 119 3.52 17.54 -13.88
N LEU A 120 2.61 16.94 -13.13
CA LEU A 120 1.82 17.64 -12.13
C LEU A 120 2.01 16.94 -10.78
N LYS A 121 2.41 17.71 -9.77
CA LYS A 121 2.65 17.24 -8.42
C LYS A 121 1.57 17.78 -7.50
N VAL A 122 0.70 16.89 -7.04
CA VAL A 122 -0.33 17.20 -6.06
C VAL A 122 0.13 16.79 -4.68
N THR A 123 0.12 17.73 -3.74
CA THR A 123 0.25 17.44 -2.30
C THR A 123 -1.11 17.58 -1.66
N ILE A 124 -1.54 16.55 -0.93
CA ILE A 124 -2.85 16.48 -0.28
C ILE A 124 -2.62 16.60 1.22
N GLU A 125 -3.16 17.67 1.81
CA GLU A 125 -3.06 17.94 3.23
C GLU A 125 -4.47 18.00 3.83
N THR A 126 -4.78 17.11 4.77
CA THR A 126 -6.14 17.02 5.32
C THR A 126 -6.31 17.81 6.61
N ASN A 127 -5.22 18.21 7.26
CA ASN A 127 -5.26 18.90 8.54
C ASN A 127 -5.32 20.42 8.35
N PHE A 128 -6.36 21.04 8.91
CA PHE A 128 -6.58 22.49 8.80
C PHE A 128 -5.43 23.33 9.39
N VAL A 129 -4.96 23.02 10.60
CA VAL A 129 -3.89 23.79 11.26
C VAL A 129 -2.58 23.67 10.48
N LYS A 130 -2.23 22.46 10.05
CA LYS A 130 -1.07 22.25 9.17
C LYS A 130 -1.24 22.99 7.84
N SER A 131 -2.45 23.01 7.27
CA SER A 131 -2.72 23.75 6.04
C SER A 131 -2.44 25.24 6.19
N LEU A 132 -2.78 25.83 7.34
CA LEU A 132 -2.53 27.24 7.62
C LEU A 132 -1.03 27.52 7.70
N ILE A 133 -0.28 26.69 8.44
CA ILE A 133 1.18 26.80 8.54
C ILE A 133 1.84 26.63 7.15
N ILE A 134 1.37 25.66 6.37
CA ILE A 134 1.90 25.40 5.02
C ILE A 134 1.66 26.60 4.11
N LYS A 135 0.46 27.18 4.15
CA LYS A 135 0.12 28.37 3.37
C LYS A 135 0.96 29.59 3.76
N LEU A 136 1.18 29.81 5.06
CA LEU A 136 1.88 30.98 5.57
C LEU A 136 3.41 30.88 5.45
N PHE A 137 3.99 29.69 5.64
CA PHE A 137 5.45 29.55 5.77
C PHE A 137 6.08 28.62 4.73
N VAL A 138 5.43 27.50 4.40
CA VAL A 138 6.04 26.47 3.55
C VAL A 138 5.92 26.84 2.06
N ILE A 139 4.76 27.28 1.58
CA ILE A 139 4.58 27.65 0.17
C ILE A 139 5.51 28.80 -0.25
N PRO A 140 5.64 29.90 0.50
CA PRO A 140 6.59 30.97 0.15
C PRO A 140 8.05 30.49 0.12
N SER A 141 8.45 29.65 1.08
CA SER A 141 9.80 29.06 1.10
C SER A 141 10.02 28.11 -0.09
N LEU A 142 9.05 27.27 -0.40
CA LEU A 142 9.13 26.32 -1.50
C LEU A 142 9.23 27.01 -2.87
N ARG A 143 8.48 28.11 -3.06
CA ARG A 143 8.58 28.94 -4.28
C ARG A 143 9.96 29.56 -4.47
N ARG A 144 10.71 29.81 -3.40
CA ARG A 144 12.11 30.28 -3.49
C ARG A 144 13.08 29.16 -3.89
N SER A 145 12.77 27.91 -3.56
CA SER A 145 13.63 26.77 -3.85
C SER A 145 13.34 26.10 -5.20
N ILE A 146 12.13 26.22 -5.74
CA ILE A 146 11.73 25.59 -7.01
C ILE A 146 11.83 26.63 -8.14
N PRO A 147 12.30 26.25 -9.36
CA PRO A 147 12.24 27.12 -10.53
C PRO A 147 10.81 27.57 -10.90
N GLU A 148 10.66 28.84 -11.29
CA GLU A 148 9.35 29.48 -11.59
C GLU A 148 8.47 28.73 -12.61
N PRO A 149 9.00 28.15 -13.71
CA PRO A 149 8.18 27.41 -14.67
C PRO A 149 7.45 26.20 -14.05
N LEU A 150 8.00 25.64 -12.98
CA LEU A 150 7.44 24.47 -12.31
C LEU A 150 6.41 24.83 -11.24
N HIS A 151 6.27 26.10 -10.86
CA HIS A 151 5.33 26.52 -9.79
C HIS A 151 3.89 26.19 -10.14
N ARG A 152 3.50 26.35 -11.41
CA ARG A 152 2.14 26.03 -11.91
C ARG A 152 1.80 24.54 -11.77
N ASN A 153 2.82 23.69 -11.76
CA ASN A 153 2.69 22.24 -11.74
C ASN A 153 2.66 21.68 -10.31
N TYR A 154 2.88 22.51 -9.29
CA TYR A 154 2.80 22.14 -7.89
C TYR A 154 1.47 22.57 -7.29
N ILE A 155 0.56 21.62 -7.12
CA ILE A 155 -0.79 21.85 -6.59
C ILE A 155 -0.85 21.40 -5.14
N PHE A 156 -1.40 22.25 -4.27
CA PHE A 156 -1.75 21.89 -2.90
C PHE A 156 -3.26 21.78 -2.77
N THR A 157 -3.74 20.62 -2.36
CA THR A 157 -5.14 20.38 -2.05
C THR A 157 -5.30 20.22 -0.54
N PHE A 158 -6.18 21.03 0.06
CA PHE A 158 -6.38 21.04 1.51
C PHE A 158 -7.66 20.34 1.96
N ASN A 159 -8.39 19.74 1.02
CA ASN A 159 -9.66 19.08 1.26
C ASN A 159 -9.47 17.57 1.25
N LYS A 160 -10.12 16.88 2.19
CA LYS A 160 -10.20 15.43 2.21
C LYS A 160 -11.40 14.98 1.37
N ASP A 161 -11.24 14.90 0.06
CA ASP A 161 -12.26 14.31 -0.80
C ASP A 161 -12.11 12.78 -0.81
N THR A 162 -12.85 12.11 0.06
CA THR A 162 -12.80 10.65 0.17
C THR A 162 -13.31 9.95 -1.08
N THR A 163 -14.28 10.56 -1.78
CA THR A 163 -14.88 9.96 -2.97
C THR A 163 -13.87 9.85 -4.11
N LEU A 164 -13.06 10.90 -4.28
CA LEU A 164 -11.98 10.92 -5.25
C LEU A 164 -10.89 9.89 -4.91
N PHE A 165 -10.52 9.77 -3.64
CA PHE A 165 -9.48 8.81 -3.22
C PHE A 165 -9.91 7.37 -3.40
N GLU A 166 -11.17 7.05 -3.10
CA GLU A 166 -11.72 5.73 -3.36
C GLU A 166 -11.76 5.42 -4.86
N ALA A 167 -12.19 6.37 -5.69
CA ALA A 167 -12.20 6.22 -7.15
C ALA A 167 -10.79 6.01 -7.75
N LEU A 168 -9.75 6.61 -7.14
CA LEU A 168 -8.35 6.46 -7.55
C LEU A 168 -7.65 5.25 -6.90
N GLY A 169 -8.33 4.49 -6.03
CA GLY A 169 -7.73 3.38 -5.29
C GLY A 169 -6.69 3.81 -4.24
N MET A 170 -6.74 5.06 -3.79
CA MET A 170 -5.84 5.62 -2.77
C MET A 170 -6.32 5.28 -1.36
N ASN A 171 -5.99 4.07 -0.90
CA ASN A 171 -6.36 3.61 0.45
C ASN A 171 -5.47 4.20 1.56
N ASN A 172 -4.28 4.70 1.24
CA ASN A 172 -3.32 5.25 2.19
C ASN A 172 -2.74 6.58 1.70
N LEU A 173 -3.12 7.68 2.35
CA LEU A 173 -2.67 9.04 1.99
C LEU A 173 -1.20 9.32 2.28
N TYR A 174 -0.53 8.48 3.06
CA TYR A 174 0.89 8.63 3.37
C TYR A 174 1.81 8.00 2.32
N ARG A 175 1.24 7.31 1.32
CA ARG A 175 2.00 6.76 0.19
C ARG A 175 2.13 7.77 -0.93
N GLY A 176 3.25 7.70 -1.66
CA GLY A 176 3.37 8.36 -2.94
C GLY A 176 2.64 7.57 -4.01
N TYR A 177 1.75 8.23 -4.76
CA TYR A 177 1.10 7.67 -5.94
C TYR A 177 1.59 8.39 -7.19
N THR A 178 1.71 7.66 -8.29
CA THR A 178 2.06 8.20 -9.60
C THR A 178 1.06 7.68 -10.61
N PHE A 179 0.50 8.58 -11.41
CA PHE A 179 -0.47 8.25 -12.44
C PHE A 179 0.03 8.77 -13.78
N LEU A 180 -0.16 7.95 -14.81
CA LEU A 180 0.00 8.37 -16.20
C LEU A 180 -1.39 8.65 -16.76
N VAL A 181 -1.62 9.91 -17.12
CA VAL A 181 -2.92 10.40 -17.60
C VAL A 181 -2.76 10.87 -19.04
N ASP A 182 -3.65 10.38 -19.91
CA ASP A 182 -3.73 10.77 -21.32
C ASP A 182 -4.53 12.09 -21.50
N SER A 183 -4.44 12.71 -22.68
CA SER A 183 -5.24 13.84 -23.14
C SER A 183 -6.74 13.70 -22.92
N ASN A 184 -7.29 12.49 -23.06
CA ASN A 184 -8.70 12.22 -22.83
C ASN A 184 -9.06 12.11 -21.34
N CYS A 185 -8.18 12.58 -20.43
CA CYS A 185 -8.32 12.48 -18.97
C CYS A 185 -8.49 11.05 -18.45
N LYS A 186 -8.01 10.05 -19.20
CA LYS A 186 -8.04 8.64 -18.80
C LYS A 186 -6.71 8.25 -18.16
N ILE A 187 -6.79 7.56 -17.03
CA ILE A 187 -5.62 6.96 -16.38
C ILE A 187 -5.23 5.72 -17.19
N ARG A 188 -4.02 5.72 -17.75
CA ARG A 188 -3.49 4.60 -18.55
C ARG A 188 -2.61 3.67 -17.74
N TRP A 189 -2.01 4.20 -16.67
CA TRP A 189 -1.14 3.46 -15.78
C TRP A 189 -1.07 4.14 -14.41
N SER A 190 -0.82 3.35 -13.37
CA SER A 190 -0.69 3.83 -12.00
C SER A 190 0.31 2.98 -11.23
N ALA A 191 1.11 3.61 -10.37
CA ALA A 191 1.96 2.94 -9.41
C ALA A 191 1.93 3.66 -8.06
N HIS A 192 2.36 2.96 -7.02
CA HIS A 192 2.46 3.49 -5.67
C HIS A 192 3.72 2.96 -4.98
N GLY A 193 4.31 3.76 -4.10
CA GLY A 193 5.53 3.37 -3.39
C GLY A 193 6.81 3.58 -4.21
N ARG A 194 7.85 2.79 -3.94
CA ARG A 194 9.17 2.97 -4.58
C ARG A 194 9.15 2.33 -5.96
N ALA A 195 9.67 3.04 -6.96
CA ALA A 195 9.72 2.51 -8.31
C ALA A 195 10.60 1.26 -8.40
N THR A 196 10.04 0.17 -8.92
CA THR A 196 10.81 -0.99 -9.37
C THR A 196 11.32 -0.77 -10.79
N SER A 197 12.41 -1.44 -11.18
CA SER A 197 12.98 -1.29 -12.53
C SER A 197 11.96 -1.64 -13.63
N ASN A 198 11.15 -2.68 -13.41
CA ASN A 198 10.11 -3.09 -14.36
C ASN A 198 8.98 -2.05 -14.51
N GLU A 199 8.56 -1.43 -13.41
CA GLU A 199 7.56 -0.35 -13.43
C GLU A 199 8.08 0.88 -14.16
N LEU A 200 9.35 1.26 -13.96
CA LEU A 200 9.97 2.37 -14.68
C LEU A 200 10.01 2.10 -16.18
N GLU A 201 10.45 0.91 -16.60
CA GLU A 201 10.46 0.55 -18.02
C GLU A 201 9.06 0.59 -18.63
N THR A 202 8.06 0.05 -17.92
CA THR A 202 6.67 0.04 -18.37
C THR A 202 6.14 1.46 -18.53
N MET A 203 6.36 2.32 -17.53
CA MET A 203 5.97 3.73 -17.55
C MET A 203 6.59 4.46 -18.74
N LEU A 204 7.91 4.33 -18.94
CA LEU A 204 8.63 5.00 -20.04
C LEU A 204 8.15 4.51 -21.41
N LYS A 205 7.92 3.19 -21.56
CA LYS A 205 7.36 2.60 -22.80
C LYS A 205 5.97 3.16 -23.10
N LEU A 206 5.08 3.22 -22.10
CA LEU A 206 3.72 3.74 -22.27
C LEU A 206 3.71 5.24 -22.64
N ILE A 207 4.59 6.05 -22.04
CA ILE A 207 4.69 7.47 -22.41
C ILE A 207 5.08 7.62 -23.88
N LYS A 208 6.06 6.84 -24.37
CA LYS A 208 6.48 6.87 -25.78
C LYS A 208 5.34 6.46 -26.72
N ILE A 209 4.57 5.44 -26.35
CA ILE A 209 3.39 5.01 -27.12
C ILE A 209 2.36 6.15 -27.20
N LEU A 210 2.02 6.76 -26.07
CA LEU A 210 1.03 7.85 -26.01
C LEU A 210 1.50 9.12 -26.76
N ASP A 211 2.80 9.41 -26.73
CA ASP A 211 3.36 10.52 -27.51
C ASP A 211 3.22 10.24 -29.01
N ASN A 212 3.53 9.02 -29.48
CA ASN A 212 3.38 8.62 -30.87
C ASN A 212 1.92 8.58 -31.36
N GLU A 213 0.99 8.09 -30.54
CA GLU A 213 -0.45 8.06 -30.88
C GLU A 213 -1.00 9.46 -31.20
N LYS A 214 -0.54 10.48 -30.48
CA LYS A 214 -0.95 11.86 -30.76
C LYS A 214 -0.39 12.42 -32.07
N HIS A 215 0.77 11.95 -32.52
CA HIS A 215 1.32 12.35 -33.82
C HIS A 215 0.56 11.73 -35.00
N SER A 216 -0.19 10.65 -34.76
CA SER A 216 -0.94 9.92 -35.79
C SER A 216 -2.38 10.41 -35.97
N ASN A 217 -2.92 11.11 -34.97
CA ASN A 217 -4.31 11.61 -34.94
C ASN A 217 -4.41 13.12 -35.26
N VAL A 218 -3.37 13.69 -35.86
CA VAL A 218 -3.32 15.06 -36.41
C VAL A 218 -3.06 14.95 -37.91
#